data_AF-A0A6V7X6J8-F1
#
_entry.id   AF-A0A6V7X6J8-F1
#
_cell.length_a   1.000
_cell.length_b   1.000
_cell.length_c   1.000
_cell.angle_alpha   90.00
_cell.angle_beta   90.00
_cell.angle_gamma   90.00
#
_symmetry.space_group_name_H-M   'P 1'
#
loop_
_entity.id
_entity.type
_entity.pdbx_description
1 polymer ?
#
loop_
_entity_poly.entity_id
_entity_poly.type
_entity_poly.pdbx_seq_one_letter_code
_entity_poly.pdbx_strand_id
1 'polypeptide(L)'
;MSEETIFKKYTKQGCGKCPRSVENKIPCRECKTDLCNTEKYFQQVKFCWVRDMAACPLNIWNGFCYYNVRNKRVERGCGKGPKLEINVLNVHCNGQLCNTKELFDKTFFCLNKGKEEKSLGAIICKERSCLVRRHFDGKLEQGCGKCPKNKINLSNIQCAQCHKNSFCNTDTFFESQIFCWEKNALNWIKNKGTRVCKVGVCFIGVDKNNMGLVQGCDKCKRQHNLAKCSDCSSTSLCNTETILPPPIKCFHLNSKFQQNLKINKTCHHVYDSCYIARDVFWRVEQNCGECPSKYQKCVKCNNNFCNKQSLLPLTTTTTIKQTPKTTTKTSTTTTSTTIIPSTKIFIKSEGQINKVKINVLFIFVFLLIFKIF
;
A
#
# COMPACT_ATOMS: atom_id res chain seq x y z
N MET A 1 43.55 12.62 -31.99
CA MET A 1 44.72 11.79 -31.59
C MET A 1 44.20 10.55 -30.90
N SER A 2 44.53 9.34 -31.37
CA SER A 2 44.08 8.10 -30.74
C SER A 2 44.90 7.77 -29.48
N GLU A 3 44.35 6.98 -28.55
CA GLU A 3 45.08 6.48 -27.38
C GLU A 3 46.40 5.79 -27.77
N GLU A 4 46.42 5.14 -28.93
CA GLU A 4 47.58 4.43 -29.48
C GLU A 4 48.73 5.38 -29.87
N THR A 5 48.43 6.57 -30.41
CA THR A 5 49.46 7.57 -30.75
C THR A 5 50.07 8.23 -29.52
N ILE A 6 49.29 8.38 -28.44
CA ILE A 6 49.78 8.90 -27.16
C ILE A 6 50.67 7.85 -26.49
N PHE A 7 50.26 6.58 -26.49
CA PHE A 7 51.00 5.52 -25.81
C PHE A 7 52.41 5.30 -26.38
N LYS A 8 52.55 5.24 -27.71
CA LYS A 8 53.85 5.08 -28.40
C LYS A 8 54.85 6.22 -28.13
N LYS A 9 54.39 7.42 -27.79
CA LYS A 9 55.24 8.56 -27.43
C LYS A 9 55.86 8.43 -26.02
N TYR A 10 55.24 7.62 -25.14
CA TYR A 10 55.61 7.53 -23.72
C TYR A 10 56.11 6.14 -23.27
N THR A 11 56.08 5.11 -24.13
CA THR A 11 56.70 3.82 -23.86
C THR A 11 58.22 3.87 -24.09
N LYS A 12 58.97 3.96 -23.00
CA LYS A 12 60.44 3.81 -23.02
C LYS A 12 60.80 2.33 -22.89
N GLN A 13 61.55 1.82 -23.85
CA GLN A 13 62.19 0.50 -23.77
C GLN A 13 63.61 0.66 -23.21
N GLY A 14 64.07 -0.33 -22.45
CA GLY A 14 65.42 -0.34 -21.90
C GLY A 14 65.80 -1.70 -21.36
N CYS A 15 67.08 -1.85 -21.04
CA CYS A 15 67.63 -3.01 -20.36
C CYS A 15 67.74 -2.74 -18.85
N GLY A 16 67.62 -3.79 -18.05
CA GLY A 16 67.74 -3.72 -16.59
C GLY A 16 66.42 -3.95 -15.86
N LYS A 17 66.46 -3.79 -14.54
CA LYS A 17 65.31 -3.99 -13.67
C LYS A 17 64.37 -2.79 -13.70
N CYS A 18 63.09 -3.04 -13.52
CA CYS A 18 62.11 -1.98 -13.32
C CYS A 18 62.50 -1.12 -12.11
N PRO A 19 62.46 0.22 -12.24
CA PRO A 19 62.81 1.11 -11.14
C PRO A 19 61.85 0.89 -9.97
N ARG A 20 62.41 0.69 -8.78
CA ARG A 20 61.64 0.50 -7.53
C ARG A 20 61.22 1.83 -6.87
N SER A 21 61.56 2.97 -7.46
CA SER A 21 61.40 4.28 -6.83
C SER A 21 59.94 4.63 -6.59
N VAL A 22 59.65 4.99 -5.34
CA VAL A 22 58.34 5.26 -4.75
C VAL A 22 57.62 6.48 -5.36
N GLU A 23 58.37 7.39 -5.96
CA GLU A 23 57.88 8.72 -6.35
C GLU A 23 57.10 8.75 -7.66
N ASN A 24 57.35 7.82 -8.59
CA ASN A 24 56.62 7.72 -9.85
C ASN A 24 56.32 6.26 -10.14
N LYS A 25 55.14 5.82 -9.70
CA LYS A 25 54.60 4.46 -9.90
C LYS A 25 54.23 4.25 -11.37
N ILE A 26 55.23 4.24 -12.25
CA ILE A 26 55.05 4.03 -13.69
C ILE A 26 54.93 2.52 -13.92
N PRO A 27 53.88 2.05 -14.64
CA PRO A 27 53.80 0.68 -15.11
C PRO A 27 55.06 0.21 -15.83
N CYS A 28 55.71 -0.80 -15.28
CA CYS A 28 56.94 -1.38 -15.82
C CYS A 28 56.88 -2.90 -15.75
N ARG A 29 57.41 -3.56 -16.79
CA ARG A 29 57.43 -5.02 -16.90
C ARG A 29 58.80 -5.48 -17.39
N GLU A 30 59.40 -6.39 -16.64
CA GLU A 30 60.65 -7.06 -17.00
C GLU A 30 60.37 -8.31 -17.84
N CYS A 31 61.31 -8.67 -18.71
CA CYS A 31 61.30 -9.92 -19.44
C CYS A 31 62.74 -10.45 -19.58
N LYS A 32 62.88 -11.77 -19.81
CA LYS A 32 64.16 -12.49 -19.64
C LYS A 32 64.82 -12.95 -20.92
N THR A 33 64.14 -12.83 -22.06
CA THR A 33 64.66 -13.29 -23.36
C THR A 33 65.12 -12.11 -24.19
N ASP A 34 65.96 -12.34 -25.19
CA ASP A 34 66.42 -11.25 -26.04
C ASP A 34 65.25 -10.60 -26.79
N LEU A 35 65.28 -9.26 -26.91
CA LEU A 35 64.30 -8.45 -27.63
C LEU A 35 62.83 -8.65 -27.18
N CYS A 36 62.63 -9.04 -25.92
CA CYS A 36 61.32 -9.39 -25.37
C CYS A 36 60.42 -8.20 -25.01
N ASN A 37 61.00 -7.00 -24.85
CA ASN A 37 60.35 -5.79 -24.34
C ASN A 37 59.48 -5.08 -25.40
N THR A 38 58.78 -5.85 -26.22
CA THR A 38 57.88 -5.34 -27.27
C THR A 38 56.62 -4.69 -26.69
N GLU A 39 56.00 -3.79 -27.45
CA GLU A 39 54.71 -3.19 -27.09
C GLU A 39 53.63 -4.28 -26.87
N LYS A 40 53.57 -5.27 -27.75
CA LYS A 40 52.67 -6.42 -27.63
C LYS A 40 52.87 -7.15 -26.31
N TYR A 41 54.12 -7.37 -25.90
CA TYR A 41 54.43 -7.98 -24.61
C TYR A 41 53.91 -7.11 -23.46
N PHE A 42 54.12 -5.80 -23.50
CA PHE A 42 53.59 -4.91 -22.47
C PHE A 42 52.06 -4.94 -22.37
N GLN A 43 51.36 -5.06 -23.50
CA GLN A 43 49.89 -5.11 -23.56
C GLN A 43 49.27 -6.45 -23.11
N GLN A 44 50.07 -7.51 -22.96
CA GLN A 44 49.59 -8.82 -22.49
C GLN A 44 49.27 -8.88 -20.99
N VAL A 45 49.46 -7.77 -20.27
CA VAL A 45 49.17 -7.66 -18.84
C VAL A 45 48.25 -6.47 -18.54
N LYS A 46 47.53 -6.57 -17.44
CA LYS A 46 46.92 -5.43 -16.75
C LYS A 46 47.73 -5.12 -15.51
N PHE A 47 48.04 -3.86 -15.28
CA PHE A 47 48.66 -3.40 -14.05
C PHE A 47 47.58 -3.14 -13.02
N CYS A 48 47.69 -3.76 -11.86
CA CYS A 48 46.78 -3.57 -10.74
C CYS A 48 47.55 -3.10 -9.51
N TRP A 49 46.86 -2.38 -8.63
CA TRP A 49 47.37 -2.16 -7.28
C TRP A 49 47.33 -3.46 -6.49
N VAL A 50 48.41 -3.75 -5.76
CA VAL A 50 48.54 -4.76 -4.71
C VAL A 50 49.03 -4.03 -3.44
N ARG A 51 50.20 -4.39 -2.89
CA ARG A 51 50.96 -3.51 -1.99
C ARG A 51 51.58 -2.35 -2.80
N ASP A 52 52.24 -2.70 -3.89
CA ASP A 52 52.74 -1.80 -4.93
C ASP A 52 51.98 -2.06 -6.24
N MET A 53 52.63 -1.92 -7.38
CA MET A 53 52.06 -2.25 -8.68
C MET A 53 52.47 -3.66 -9.09
N ALA A 54 51.52 -4.44 -9.62
CA ALA A 54 51.80 -5.76 -10.20
C ALA A 54 51.28 -5.86 -11.63
N ALA A 55 52.08 -6.51 -12.49
CA ALA A 55 51.67 -6.90 -13.83
C ALA A 55 50.88 -8.21 -13.77
N CYS A 56 49.57 -8.14 -14.02
CA CYS A 56 48.63 -9.25 -13.99
C CYS A 56 48.44 -9.81 -15.41
N PRO A 57 48.89 -11.05 -15.70
CA PRO A 57 48.72 -11.65 -17.02
C PRO A 57 47.25 -11.77 -17.42
N LEU A 58 46.91 -11.29 -18.62
CA LEU A 58 45.53 -11.29 -19.13
C LEU A 58 44.96 -12.71 -19.26
N ASN A 59 45.78 -13.66 -19.69
CA ASN A 59 45.41 -15.06 -19.86
C ASN A 59 45.09 -15.79 -18.54
N ILE A 60 45.54 -15.27 -17.40
CA ILE A 60 45.30 -15.87 -16.07
C ILE A 60 44.14 -15.16 -15.37
N TRP A 61 44.12 -13.83 -15.41
CA TRP A 61 43.23 -13.02 -14.56
C TRP A 61 42.08 -12.36 -15.32
N ASN A 62 41.94 -12.64 -16.62
CA ASN A 62 40.95 -12.04 -17.53
C ASN A 62 40.97 -10.50 -17.52
N GLY A 63 42.10 -9.90 -17.12
CA GLY A 63 42.31 -8.45 -17.11
C GLY A 63 41.55 -7.66 -16.06
N PHE A 64 41.07 -8.30 -14.99
CA PHE A 64 40.44 -7.58 -13.87
C PHE A 64 41.45 -7.19 -12.79
N CYS A 65 41.19 -6.07 -12.14
CA CYS A 65 41.80 -5.68 -10.88
C CYS A 65 40.71 -5.59 -9.81
N TYR A 66 41.00 -5.99 -8.57
CA TYR A 66 40.04 -5.89 -7.47
C TYR A 66 40.54 -5.04 -6.31
N TYR A 67 39.60 -4.41 -5.61
CA TYR A 67 39.75 -3.74 -4.33
C TYR A 67 38.77 -4.38 -3.36
N ASN A 68 39.31 -5.00 -2.31
CA ASN A 68 38.55 -5.70 -1.30
C ASN A 68 38.75 -5.07 0.08
N VAL A 69 37.68 -5.03 0.86
CA VAL A 69 37.68 -4.68 2.28
C VAL A 69 37.09 -5.86 3.05
N ARG A 70 37.92 -6.52 3.86
CA ARG A 70 37.52 -7.60 4.76
C ARG A 70 37.88 -7.21 6.19
N ASN A 71 36.90 -7.15 7.08
CA ASN A 71 37.11 -6.80 8.50
C ASN A 71 38.00 -5.54 8.68
N LYS A 72 37.72 -4.48 7.92
CA LYS A 72 38.48 -3.21 7.89
C LYS A 72 39.91 -3.29 7.34
N ARG A 73 40.36 -4.46 6.86
CA ARG A 73 41.63 -4.61 6.15
C ARG A 73 41.40 -4.49 4.65
N VAL A 74 42.30 -3.79 3.97
CA VAL A 74 42.26 -3.60 2.52
C VAL A 74 43.16 -4.62 1.86
N GLU A 75 42.62 -5.37 0.92
CA GLU A 75 43.35 -6.24 0.01
C GLU A 75 43.10 -5.79 -1.42
N ARG A 76 44.14 -5.81 -2.25
CA ARG A 76 44.07 -5.40 -3.66
C ARG A 76 44.85 -6.40 -4.48
N GLY A 77 44.40 -6.67 -5.70
CA GLY A 77 45.17 -7.53 -6.59
C GLY A 77 44.55 -7.81 -7.93
N CYS A 78 45.09 -8.84 -8.58
CA CYS A 78 44.68 -9.32 -9.88
C CYS A 78 43.43 -10.19 -9.80
N GLY A 79 42.58 -10.11 -10.83
CA GLY A 79 41.38 -10.92 -10.98
C GLY A 79 40.12 -10.26 -10.40
N LYS A 80 39.07 -11.07 -10.23
CA LYS A 80 37.77 -10.60 -9.74
C LYS A 80 37.71 -10.39 -8.23
N GLY A 81 38.71 -10.88 -7.48
CA GLY A 81 38.71 -10.87 -6.03
C GLY A 81 37.74 -11.90 -5.42
N PRO A 82 37.56 -11.88 -4.09
CA PRO A 82 36.65 -12.78 -3.40
C PRO A 82 35.19 -12.49 -3.71
N LYS A 83 34.31 -13.47 -3.42
CA LYS A 83 32.86 -13.27 -3.50
C LYS A 83 32.41 -12.18 -2.53
N LEU A 84 31.37 -11.45 -2.94
CA LEU A 84 30.83 -10.35 -2.18
C LEU A 84 29.96 -10.88 -1.02
N GLU A 85 30.29 -10.48 0.19
CA GLU A 85 29.59 -10.86 1.42
C GLU A 85 29.49 -9.63 2.34
N ILE A 86 28.63 -9.65 3.36
CA ILE A 86 28.44 -8.48 4.23
C ILE A 86 29.73 -8.03 4.95
N ASN A 87 30.61 -8.99 5.28
CA ASN A 87 31.91 -8.74 5.91
C ASN A 87 33.08 -8.69 4.92
N VAL A 88 32.80 -8.90 3.63
CA VAL A 88 33.79 -8.98 2.54
C VAL A 88 33.28 -8.17 1.36
N LEU A 89 33.58 -6.87 1.36
CA LEU A 89 33.17 -5.96 0.31
C LEU A 89 34.22 -5.97 -0.80
N ASN A 90 33.81 -6.31 -2.03
CA ASN A 90 34.71 -6.48 -3.15
C ASN A 90 34.21 -5.70 -4.36
N VAL A 91 35.09 -4.90 -4.97
CA VAL A 91 34.84 -4.19 -6.23
C VAL A 91 35.93 -4.59 -7.20
N HIS A 92 35.55 -4.95 -8.43
CA HIS A 92 36.51 -5.19 -9.49
C HIS A 92 36.26 -4.24 -10.67
N CYS A 93 37.30 -3.98 -11.43
CA CYS A 93 37.30 -3.10 -12.58
C CYS A 93 38.17 -3.67 -13.69
N ASN A 94 37.85 -3.27 -14.91
CA ASN A 94 38.65 -3.55 -16.10
C ASN A 94 39.32 -2.23 -16.54
N GLY A 95 40.61 -2.10 -16.26
CA GLY A 95 41.35 -0.85 -16.45
C GLY A 95 42.76 -0.97 -15.88
N GLN A 96 43.67 -0.13 -16.34
CA GLN A 96 45.00 -0.05 -15.73
C GLN A 96 44.87 0.68 -14.39
N LEU A 97 45.42 0.11 -13.31
CA LEU A 97 45.50 0.71 -11.97
C LEU A 97 44.15 1.19 -11.41
N CYS A 98 43.07 0.57 -11.86
CA CYS A 98 41.71 1.05 -11.62
C CYS A 98 41.18 0.69 -10.21
N ASN A 99 41.79 -0.30 -9.54
CA ASN A 99 41.37 -0.78 -8.24
C ASN A 99 41.83 0.15 -7.11
N THR A 100 41.28 1.36 -7.11
CA THR A 100 41.61 2.44 -6.16
C THR A 100 40.60 2.52 -5.03
N LYS A 101 40.99 3.18 -3.93
CA LYS A 101 40.05 3.51 -2.85
C LYS A 101 38.90 4.38 -3.36
N GLU A 102 39.19 5.30 -4.27
CA GLU A 102 38.17 6.18 -4.88
C GLU A 102 37.09 5.38 -5.62
N LEU A 103 37.48 4.36 -6.41
CA LEU A 103 36.51 3.46 -7.06
C LEU A 103 35.63 2.76 -6.03
N PHE A 104 36.24 2.25 -4.96
CA PHE A 104 35.52 1.58 -3.88
C PHE A 104 34.53 2.53 -3.19
N ASP A 105 34.97 3.72 -2.78
CA ASP A 105 34.14 4.71 -2.09
C ASP A 105 32.97 5.21 -2.97
N LYS A 106 33.16 5.28 -4.29
CA LYS A 106 32.10 5.62 -5.26
C LYS A 106 31.12 4.48 -5.51
N THR A 107 31.48 3.24 -5.16
CA THR A 107 30.65 2.07 -5.39
C THR A 107 29.50 2.01 -4.40
N PHE A 108 28.29 1.80 -4.91
CA PHE A 108 27.09 1.76 -4.10
C PHE A 108 26.67 0.32 -3.81
N PHE A 109 26.57 -0.02 -2.52
CA PHE A 109 26.22 -1.37 -2.07
C PHE A 109 24.84 -1.38 -1.43
N CYS A 110 24.09 -2.46 -1.64
CA CYS A 110 22.87 -2.74 -0.90
C CYS A 110 23.00 -4.06 -0.17
N LEU A 111 22.18 -4.23 0.87
CA LEU A 111 21.96 -5.55 1.43
C LEU A 111 21.26 -6.42 0.39
N ASN A 112 21.64 -7.68 0.33
CA ASN A 112 21.08 -8.67 -0.57
C ASN A 112 20.63 -9.88 0.22
N LYS A 113 19.35 -10.20 0.16
CA LYS A 113 18.80 -11.39 0.79
C LYS A 113 17.55 -11.76 0.02
N GLY A 114 17.57 -12.93 -0.61
CA GLY A 114 16.40 -13.51 -1.24
C GLY A 114 15.33 -13.84 -0.21
N LYS A 115 14.07 -13.96 -0.66
CA LYS A 115 12.92 -14.27 0.20
C LYS A 115 13.14 -15.50 1.11
N GLU A 116 13.72 -16.56 0.54
CA GLU A 116 13.97 -17.84 1.22
C GLU A 116 15.39 -17.98 1.76
N GLU A 117 16.25 -16.99 1.52
CA GLU A 117 17.64 -17.03 1.95
C GLU A 117 17.75 -16.70 3.44
N LYS A 118 18.52 -17.51 4.17
CA LYS A 118 18.77 -17.28 5.60
C LYS A 118 19.86 -16.23 5.83
N SER A 119 20.89 -16.23 4.99
CA SER A 119 22.06 -15.37 5.12
C SER A 119 21.87 -14.02 4.42
N LEU A 120 22.26 -12.95 5.11
CA LEU A 120 22.31 -11.61 4.56
C LEU A 120 23.65 -11.40 3.84
N GLY A 121 23.57 -11.05 2.56
CA GLY A 121 24.72 -10.71 1.71
C GLY A 121 24.78 -9.23 1.38
N ALA A 122 25.72 -8.90 0.50
CA ALA A 122 25.89 -7.59 -0.10
C ALA A 122 25.84 -7.71 -1.62
N ILE A 123 25.35 -6.67 -2.29
CA ILE A 123 25.32 -6.58 -3.76
C ILE A 123 25.69 -5.16 -4.22
N ILE A 124 26.39 -5.05 -5.34
CA ILE A 124 26.68 -3.76 -5.99
C ILE A 124 25.49 -3.37 -6.86
N CYS A 125 24.98 -2.15 -6.68
CA CYS A 125 23.82 -1.67 -7.42
C CYS A 125 24.16 -0.50 -8.33
N LYS A 126 23.89 -0.68 -9.63
CA LYS A 126 24.12 0.36 -10.65
C LYS A 126 23.24 1.60 -10.42
N GLU A 127 21.99 1.41 -10.00
CA GLU A 127 20.99 2.49 -9.91
C GLU A 127 21.04 3.33 -8.61
N ARG A 128 22.10 3.24 -7.81
CA ARG A 128 22.24 3.95 -6.50
C ARG A 128 20.97 3.95 -5.62
N SER A 129 20.24 2.85 -5.68
CA SER A 129 18.95 2.64 -5.01
C SER A 129 18.90 1.25 -4.45
N CYS A 130 18.54 1.14 -3.18
CA CYS A 130 18.24 -0.12 -2.53
C CYS A 130 16.74 -0.23 -2.26
N LEU A 131 16.25 -1.46 -2.23
CA LEU A 131 14.88 -1.76 -1.82
C LEU A 131 14.87 -2.84 -0.73
N VAL A 132 13.80 -2.82 0.04
CA VAL A 132 13.41 -3.88 0.97
C VAL A 132 11.90 -4.10 0.82
N ARG A 133 11.52 -5.38 0.72
CA ARG A 133 10.14 -5.82 0.48
C ARG A 133 9.70 -6.76 1.58
N ARG A 134 8.49 -6.58 2.08
CA ARG A 134 7.82 -7.52 2.97
C ARG A 134 6.74 -8.27 2.20
N HIS A 135 6.91 -9.58 2.14
CA HIS A 135 5.95 -10.51 1.57
C HIS A 135 4.80 -10.77 2.56
N PHE A 136 3.70 -11.33 2.08
CA PHE A 136 2.51 -11.61 2.89
C PHE A 136 2.77 -12.60 4.03
N ASP A 137 3.70 -13.54 3.83
CA ASP A 137 4.19 -14.47 4.86
C ASP A 137 5.08 -13.80 5.92
N GLY A 138 5.29 -12.48 5.82
CA GLY A 138 6.08 -11.69 6.74
C GLY A 138 7.59 -11.72 6.45
N LYS A 139 8.06 -12.48 5.45
CA LYS A 139 9.48 -12.53 5.10
C LYS A 139 9.93 -11.24 4.41
N LEU A 140 11.16 -10.83 4.72
CA LEU A 140 11.82 -9.69 4.09
C LEU A 140 12.75 -10.15 2.97
N GLU A 141 12.75 -9.38 1.88
CA GLU A 141 13.65 -9.52 0.76
C GLU A 141 14.35 -8.19 0.51
N GLN A 142 15.67 -8.23 0.30
CA GLN A 142 16.52 -7.06 0.12
C GLN A 142 17.30 -7.15 -1.18
N GLY A 143 17.46 -6.01 -1.87
CA GLY A 143 18.30 -5.96 -3.05
C GLY A 143 18.40 -4.58 -3.70
N CYS A 144 18.85 -4.58 -4.95
CA CYS A 144 18.97 -3.39 -5.76
C CYS A 144 17.63 -2.94 -6.34
N GLY A 145 17.51 -1.62 -6.57
CA GLY A 145 16.49 -1.04 -7.43
C GLY A 145 15.42 -0.27 -6.67
N LYS A 146 14.29 -0.09 -7.34
CA LYS A 146 13.19 0.77 -6.90
C LYS A 146 11.93 -0.04 -6.62
N CYS A 147 11.04 0.51 -5.80
CA CYS A 147 9.71 -0.05 -5.61
C CYS A 147 8.88 0.10 -6.89
N PRO A 148 8.18 -0.95 -7.36
CA PRO A 148 7.46 -0.88 -8.63
C PRO A 148 6.33 0.16 -8.60
N LYS A 149 6.18 0.90 -9.70
CA LYS A 149 5.20 2.00 -9.84
C LYS A 149 3.78 1.57 -10.21
N ASN A 150 3.58 0.34 -10.69
CA ASN A 150 2.26 -0.16 -11.07
C ASN A 150 1.66 -1.04 -9.97
N LYS A 151 0.40 -0.79 -9.58
CA LYS A 151 -0.30 -1.54 -8.50
C LYS A 151 -0.67 -2.97 -8.88
N ILE A 152 -0.66 -3.32 -10.17
CA ILE A 152 -1.27 -4.54 -10.72
C ILE A 152 -0.58 -5.83 -10.25
N ASN A 153 0.71 -5.79 -9.89
CA ASN A 153 1.49 -6.97 -9.48
C ASN A 153 1.99 -6.92 -8.01
N LEU A 154 1.44 -6.01 -7.20
CA LEU A 154 1.96 -5.67 -5.88
C LEU A 154 0.95 -5.84 -4.75
N SER A 155 -0.26 -6.34 -5.03
CA SER A 155 -1.37 -6.40 -4.06
C SER A 155 -0.98 -7.02 -2.72
N ASN A 156 0.06 -7.85 -2.68
CA ASN A 156 0.49 -8.60 -1.51
C ASN A 156 1.93 -8.30 -1.02
N ILE A 157 2.59 -7.24 -1.51
CA ILE A 157 3.97 -6.92 -1.13
C ILE A 157 4.09 -5.43 -0.74
N GLN A 158 4.56 -5.18 0.47
CA GLN A 158 4.95 -3.85 0.92
C GLN A 158 6.39 -3.58 0.52
N CYS A 159 6.67 -2.41 -0.06
CA CYS A 159 8.00 -2.06 -0.53
C CYS A 159 8.43 -0.69 -0.02
N ALA A 160 9.63 -0.64 0.54
CA ALA A 160 10.35 0.58 0.85
C ALA A 160 11.63 0.66 0.03
N GLN A 161 11.99 1.88 -0.36
CA GLN A 161 13.22 2.15 -1.11
C GLN A 161 13.99 3.27 -0.45
N CYS A 162 15.31 3.19 -0.49
CA CYS A 162 16.21 4.21 0.01
C CYS A 162 17.27 4.54 -1.04
N HIS A 163 17.60 5.83 -1.10
CA HIS A 163 18.54 6.42 -2.04
C HIS A 163 19.56 7.14 -1.17
N LYS A 164 20.85 7.11 -1.52
CA LYS A 164 21.99 7.87 -0.94
C LYS A 164 22.98 7.08 -0.11
N ASN A 165 22.55 6.14 0.74
CA ASN A 165 23.47 5.42 1.64
C ASN A 165 23.60 3.95 1.28
N SER A 166 24.83 3.44 1.21
CA SER A 166 25.07 2.01 1.07
C SER A 166 24.46 1.26 2.27
N PHE A 167 23.91 0.06 2.02
CA PHE A 167 23.27 -0.79 3.02
C PHE A 167 22.08 -0.15 3.77
N CYS A 168 21.41 0.83 3.16
CA CYS A 168 20.28 1.52 3.80
C CYS A 168 19.01 0.69 3.93
N ASN A 169 18.88 -0.41 3.19
CA ASN A 169 17.69 -1.26 3.13
C ASN A 169 17.64 -2.30 4.25
N THR A 170 17.88 -1.88 5.49
CA THR A 170 17.82 -2.74 6.67
C THR A 170 16.37 -3.07 7.07
N ASP A 171 16.20 -4.09 7.90
CA ASP A 171 14.92 -4.42 8.53
C ASP A 171 14.42 -3.24 9.38
N THR A 172 15.31 -2.60 10.14
CA THR A 172 15.00 -1.41 10.94
C THR A 172 14.53 -0.23 10.08
N PHE A 173 15.14 -0.03 8.91
CA PHE A 173 14.68 0.97 7.96
C PHE A 173 13.27 0.65 7.51
N PHE A 174 12.97 -0.60 7.15
CA PHE A 174 11.62 -1.01 6.76
C PHE A 174 10.59 -0.77 7.86
N GLU A 175 10.87 -1.19 9.10
CA GLU A 175 9.94 -1.03 10.24
C GLU A 175 9.67 0.44 10.60
N SER A 176 10.64 1.32 10.37
CA SER A 176 10.45 2.76 10.57
C SER A 176 9.57 3.43 9.51
N GLN A 177 9.24 2.72 8.42
CA GLN A 177 8.40 3.29 7.36
C GLN A 177 6.92 3.22 7.72
N ILE A 178 6.20 4.29 7.40
CA ILE A 178 4.74 4.36 7.55
C ILE A 178 4.08 3.80 6.29
N PHE A 179 3.31 2.74 6.43
CA PHE A 179 2.34 2.30 5.42
C PHE A 179 0.93 2.60 5.94
N CYS A 180 -0.04 2.84 5.07
CA CYS A 180 -1.42 3.15 5.46
C CYS A 180 -2.38 2.08 4.97
N TRP A 181 -3.51 1.89 5.64
CA TRP A 181 -4.64 1.21 5.02
C TRP A 181 -5.13 2.05 3.84
N GLU A 182 -5.44 1.39 2.72
CA GLU A 182 -6.04 2.00 1.53
C GLU A 182 -7.45 1.44 1.33
N LYS A 183 -8.44 2.33 1.30
CA LYS A 183 -9.84 1.98 1.03
C LYS A 183 -10.52 3.13 0.29
N ASN A 184 -11.20 2.81 -0.80
CA ASN A 184 -12.08 3.75 -1.50
C ASN A 184 -13.49 3.64 -0.90
N ALA A 185 -14.27 4.72 -0.93
CA ALA A 185 -15.64 4.77 -0.43
C ALA A 185 -16.56 3.67 -1.02
N LEU A 186 -16.33 3.28 -2.28
CA LEU A 186 -17.12 2.24 -2.96
C LEU A 186 -16.63 0.80 -2.68
N ASN A 187 -15.43 0.66 -2.11
CA ASN A 187 -14.84 -0.65 -1.86
C ASN A 187 -15.19 -1.13 -0.45
N TRP A 188 -15.67 -2.36 -0.34
CA TRP A 188 -15.97 -2.98 0.95
C TRP A 188 -14.71 -3.37 1.74
N ILE A 189 -13.68 -3.81 1.01
CA ILE A 189 -12.44 -4.36 1.57
C ILE A 189 -11.36 -3.27 1.60
N LYS A 190 -10.73 -3.09 2.76
CA LYS A 190 -9.51 -2.29 2.90
C LYS A 190 -8.29 -3.14 2.57
N ASN A 191 -7.30 -2.54 1.89
CA ASN A 191 -6.06 -3.18 1.53
C ASN A 191 -4.89 -2.58 2.31
N LYS A 192 -3.87 -3.39 2.60
CA LYS A 192 -2.60 -2.86 3.12
C LYS A 192 -1.94 -2.01 2.03
N GLY A 193 -1.56 -0.79 2.37
CA GLY A 193 -0.78 0.06 1.48
C GLY A 193 0.55 -0.62 1.16
N THR A 194 0.83 -0.74 -0.14
CA THR A 194 2.02 -1.45 -0.65
C THR A 194 3.25 -0.56 -0.71
N ARG A 195 3.07 0.75 -0.44
CA ARG A 195 4.13 1.76 -0.51
C ARG A 195 4.20 2.58 0.75
N VAL A 196 5.41 3.03 1.03
CA VAL A 196 5.69 4.02 2.06
C VAL A 196 4.88 5.29 1.80
N CYS A 197 4.18 5.73 2.82
CA CYS A 197 3.49 6.98 2.87
C CYS A 197 4.50 8.13 2.98
N LYS A 198 4.80 8.79 1.85
CA LYS A 198 5.79 9.87 1.80
C LYS A 198 5.44 11.08 2.66
N VAL A 199 4.15 11.31 2.91
CA VAL A 199 3.66 12.39 3.79
C VAL A 199 3.91 12.06 5.27
N GLY A 200 4.12 10.77 5.59
CA GLY A 200 4.29 10.29 6.96
C GLY A 200 3.01 10.29 7.79
N VAL A 201 1.85 10.51 7.17
CA VAL A 201 0.55 10.60 7.84
C VAL A 201 -0.48 9.79 7.07
N CYS A 202 -1.19 8.93 7.79
CA CYS A 202 -2.34 8.21 7.27
C CYS A 202 -3.63 8.89 7.72
N PHE A 203 -4.68 8.80 6.91
CA PHE A 203 -6.00 9.29 7.28
C PHE A 203 -7.05 8.19 7.17
N ILE A 204 -8.12 8.35 7.95
CA ILE A 204 -9.40 7.67 7.78
C ILE A 204 -10.51 8.71 7.83
N GLY A 205 -11.51 8.58 6.97
CA GLY A 205 -12.66 9.46 7.00
C GLY A 205 -13.89 8.86 6.35
N VAL A 206 -14.98 9.63 6.37
CA VAL A 206 -16.28 9.27 5.80
C VAL A 206 -16.53 10.13 4.58
N ASP A 207 -16.70 9.51 3.42
CA ASP A 207 -17.01 10.20 2.16
C ASP A 207 -18.37 10.89 2.23
N LYS A 208 -18.45 12.15 1.80
CA LYS A 208 -19.70 12.94 1.82
C LYS A 208 -20.78 12.38 0.90
N ASN A 209 -20.37 11.81 -0.25
CA ASN A 209 -21.31 11.47 -1.33
C ASN A 209 -21.76 10.01 -1.21
N ASN A 210 -20.80 9.11 -1.03
CA ASN A 210 -21.03 7.67 -0.99
C ASN A 210 -21.30 7.17 0.43
N MET A 211 -21.09 8.03 1.44
CA MET A 211 -21.24 7.71 2.87
C MET A 211 -20.36 6.52 3.33
N GLY A 212 -19.39 6.11 2.53
CA GLY A 212 -18.46 5.02 2.81
C GLY A 212 -17.19 5.48 3.52
N LEU A 213 -16.50 4.55 4.19
CA LEU A 213 -15.18 4.82 4.78
C LEU A 213 -14.10 4.92 3.70
N VAL A 214 -13.26 5.95 3.79
CA VAL A 214 -12.09 6.18 2.95
C VAL A 214 -10.85 6.14 3.82
N GLN A 215 -9.81 5.47 3.34
CA GLN A 215 -8.53 5.35 4.04
C GLN A 215 -7.39 5.57 3.04
N GLY A 216 -6.34 6.26 3.47
CA GLY A 216 -5.17 6.44 2.61
C GLY A 216 -3.99 7.14 3.28
N CYS A 217 -2.98 7.42 2.46
CA CYS A 217 -1.81 8.22 2.83
C CYS A 217 -2.01 9.66 2.36
N ASP A 218 -2.43 10.53 3.27
CA ASP A 218 -2.44 11.98 3.15
C ASP A 218 -2.87 12.58 4.51
N LYS A 219 -2.98 13.91 4.56
CA LYS A 219 -3.59 14.63 5.68
C LYS A 219 -5.07 14.92 5.41
N CYS A 220 -5.90 14.83 6.44
CA CYS A 220 -7.32 15.19 6.39
C CYS A 220 -7.59 16.59 5.83
N LYS A 221 -6.73 17.57 6.15
CA LYS A 221 -6.89 18.96 5.68
C LYS A 221 -6.90 19.10 4.15
N ARG A 222 -6.37 18.11 3.42
CA ARG A 222 -6.35 18.08 1.94
C ARG A 222 -7.54 17.33 1.33
N GLN A 223 -8.38 16.73 2.16
CA GLN A 223 -9.47 15.86 1.74
C GLN A 223 -10.81 16.60 1.86
N HIS A 224 -11.17 17.37 0.83
CA HIS A 224 -12.37 18.22 0.85
C HIS A 224 -13.70 17.45 0.80
N ASN A 225 -13.67 16.20 0.34
CA ASN A 225 -14.86 15.35 0.15
C ASN A 225 -15.21 14.49 1.38
N LEU A 226 -14.57 14.72 2.53
CA LEU A 226 -14.82 13.95 3.75
C LEU A 226 -15.67 14.72 4.74
N ALA A 227 -16.73 14.10 5.25
CA ALA A 227 -17.62 14.66 6.28
C ALA A 227 -16.96 14.62 7.66
N LYS A 228 -16.25 13.52 7.94
CA LYS A 228 -15.41 13.33 9.12
C LYS A 228 -14.08 12.78 8.69
N CYS A 229 -13.02 13.20 9.35
CA CYS A 229 -11.68 12.72 9.05
C CYS A 229 -10.81 12.77 10.31
N SER A 230 -9.91 11.79 10.43
CA SER A 230 -8.88 11.76 11.47
C SER A 230 -7.56 11.29 10.90
N ASP A 231 -6.48 11.94 11.35
CA ASP A 231 -5.11 11.66 10.95
C ASP A 231 -4.41 10.79 12.01
N CYS A 232 -3.40 10.02 11.59
CA CYS A 232 -2.49 9.31 12.48
C CYS A 232 -1.11 9.13 11.85
N SER A 233 -0.06 9.08 12.69
CA SER A 233 1.33 8.98 12.25
C SER A 233 2.23 8.20 13.20
N SER A 234 1.67 7.62 14.27
CA SER A 234 2.45 6.96 15.32
C SER A 234 3.01 5.61 14.88
N THR A 235 2.26 4.87 14.07
CA THR A 235 2.64 3.53 13.61
C THR A 235 2.15 3.26 12.19
N SER A 236 2.78 2.28 11.54
CA SER A 236 2.30 1.74 10.28
C SER A 236 0.89 1.16 10.46
N LEU A 237 0.03 1.38 9.46
CA LEU A 237 -1.36 0.91 9.41
C LEU A 237 -2.25 1.44 10.54
N CYS A 238 -1.93 2.62 11.09
CA CYS A 238 -2.63 3.21 12.22
C CYS A 238 -4.07 3.64 11.91
N ASN A 239 -4.42 3.93 10.66
CA ASN A 239 -5.67 4.57 10.27
C ASN A 239 -6.88 3.63 10.30
N THR A 240 -7.16 3.04 11.45
CA THR A 240 -8.28 2.12 11.70
C THR A 240 -9.54 2.87 12.14
N GLU A 241 -10.70 2.20 12.04
CA GLU A 241 -12.01 2.77 12.42
C GLU A 241 -12.08 3.24 13.88
N THR A 242 -11.26 2.65 14.76
CA THR A 242 -11.15 3.03 16.16
C THR A 242 -10.62 4.45 16.41
N ILE A 243 -9.99 5.07 15.40
CA ILE A 243 -9.53 6.47 15.49
C ILE A 243 -10.70 7.44 15.31
N LEU A 244 -11.75 7.03 14.57
CA LEU A 244 -12.93 7.85 14.45
C LEU A 244 -13.70 7.84 15.79
N PRO A 245 -14.38 8.95 16.13
CA PRO A 245 -15.30 8.96 17.26
C PRO A 245 -16.28 7.78 17.16
N PRO A 246 -16.56 7.09 18.28
CA PRO A 246 -17.46 5.96 18.28
C PRO A 246 -18.83 6.40 17.75
N PRO A 247 -19.49 5.61 16.88
CA PRO A 247 -20.78 6.01 16.36
C PRO A 247 -21.83 6.10 17.47
N ILE A 248 -22.69 7.11 17.37
CA ILE A 248 -23.84 7.25 18.25
C ILE A 248 -24.76 6.02 18.15
N LYS A 249 -25.31 5.58 19.27
CA LYS A 249 -26.33 4.54 19.31
C LYS A 249 -27.72 5.19 19.35
N CYS A 250 -28.63 4.73 18.51
CA CYS A 250 -30.00 5.23 18.46
C CYS A 250 -31.00 4.11 18.64
N PHE A 251 -32.21 4.45 19.09
CA PHE A 251 -33.33 3.55 18.92
C PHE A 251 -33.74 3.51 17.45
N HIS A 252 -34.10 2.32 16.98
CA HIS A 252 -34.58 2.09 15.62
C HIS A 252 -35.90 1.31 15.67
N LEU A 253 -36.96 1.91 15.15
CA LEU A 253 -38.27 1.29 15.01
C LEU A 253 -38.48 0.91 13.55
N ASN A 254 -38.54 -0.38 13.24
CA ASN A 254 -38.77 -0.88 11.89
C ASN A 254 -40.27 -1.09 11.66
N SER A 255 -40.89 -0.26 10.82
CA SER A 255 -42.33 -0.31 10.54
C SER A 255 -42.76 -1.50 9.66
N LYS A 256 -41.82 -2.24 9.05
CA LYS A 256 -42.15 -3.20 7.98
C LYS A 256 -42.41 -4.65 8.40
N PHE A 257 -42.00 -5.12 9.59
CA PHE A 257 -42.04 -6.58 9.84
C PHE A 257 -42.53 -7.08 11.19
N GLN A 258 -42.58 -6.28 12.26
CA GLN A 258 -43.22 -6.67 13.52
C GLN A 258 -43.54 -5.39 14.29
N GLN A 259 -44.80 -5.19 14.62
CA GLN A 259 -45.22 -4.01 15.38
C GLN A 259 -44.49 -4.01 16.72
N ASN A 260 -43.75 -2.93 17.00
CA ASN A 260 -43.23 -2.53 18.30
C ASN A 260 -41.92 -3.15 18.81
N LEU A 261 -41.14 -3.88 17.99
CA LEU A 261 -39.81 -4.29 18.45
C LEU A 261 -38.79 -3.15 18.31
N LYS A 262 -38.45 -2.53 19.44
CA LYS A 262 -37.44 -1.48 19.53
C LYS A 262 -36.05 -2.11 19.46
N ILE A 263 -35.30 -1.84 18.40
CA ILE A 263 -33.95 -2.35 18.23
C ILE A 263 -32.95 -1.25 18.56
N ASN A 264 -31.96 -1.58 19.38
CA ASN A 264 -30.81 -0.72 19.63
C ASN A 264 -29.87 -0.81 18.44
N LYS A 265 -29.64 0.30 17.73
CA LYS A 265 -28.83 0.32 16.51
C LYS A 265 -27.65 1.27 16.69
N THR A 266 -26.44 0.76 16.46
CA THR A 266 -25.25 1.60 16.28
C THR A 266 -25.35 2.28 14.92
N CYS A 267 -25.26 3.61 14.87
CA CYS A 267 -25.36 4.35 13.63
C CYS A 267 -24.09 4.22 12.80
N HIS A 268 -24.19 4.58 11.53
CA HIS A 268 -23.00 4.76 10.69
C HIS A 268 -22.20 5.98 11.17
N HIS A 269 -20.87 5.97 11.03
CA HIS A 269 -19.99 7.08 11.43
C HIS A 269 -20.35 8.42 10.77
N VAL A 270 -21.17 8.45 9.73
CA VAL A 270 -21.63 9.70 9.11
C VAL A 270 -22.66 10.46 9.97
N TYR A 271 -23.35 9.76 10.87
CA TYR A 271 -24.42 10.34 11.69
C TYR A 271 -23.89 10.69 13.08
N ASP A 272 -24.18 11.92 13.52
CA ASP A 272 -23.88 12.43 14.87
C ASP A 272 -25.13 12.58 15.75
N SER A 273 -26.28 12.20 15.22
CA SER A 273 -27.56 12.40 15.87
C SER A 273 -28.48 11.20 15.68
N CYS A 274 -29.51 11.18 16.51
CA CYS A 274 -30.70 10.39 16.33
C CYS A 274 -31.86 11.34 16.04
N TYR A 275 -32.90 10.83 15.39
CA TYR A 275 -34.19 11.52 15.33
C TYR A 275 -35.33 10.62 15.79
N ILE A 276 -36.41 11.27 16.19
CA ILE A 276 -37.72 10.68 16.39
C ILE A 276 -38.77 11.56 15.70
N ALA A 277 -39.68 10.96 14.96
CA ALA A 277 -40.74 11.66 14.24
C ALA A 277 -42.07 10.91 14.35
N ARG A 278 -43.16 11.63 14.04
CA ARG A 278 -44.44 11.00 13.69
C ARG A 278 -44.71 11.18 12.20
N ASP A 279 -45.12 10.10 11.56
CA ASP A 279 -45.64 10.19 10.19
C ASP A 279 -47.07 10.75 10.16
N VAL A 280 -47.63 10.92 8.95
CA VAL A 280 -48.99 11.45 8.74
C VAL A 280 -50.09 10.56 9.33
N PHE A 281 -49.77 9.30 9.68
CA PHE A 281 -50.67 8.35 10.34
C PHE A 281 -50.38 8.24 11.85
N TRP A 282 -49.64 9.20 12.41
CA TRP A 282 -49.26 9.24 13.82
C TRP A 282 -48.38 8.07 14.29
N ARG A 283 -47.77 7.32 13.37
CA ARG A 283 -46.85 6.24 13.71
C ARG A 283 -45.48 6.83 14.05
N VAL A 284 -44.82 6.27 15.07
CA VAL A 284 -43.51 6.73 15.52
C VAL A 284 -42.42 6.10 14.66
N GLU A 285 -41.53 6.94 14.13
CA GLU A 285 -40.27 6.53 13.49
C GLU A 285 -39.10 7.01 14.35
N GLN A 286 -38.16 6.11 14.61
CA GLN A 286 -36.92 6.37 15.33
C GLN A 286 -35.77 5.90 14.45
N ASN A 287 -34.78 6.75 14.20
CA ASN A 287 -33.63 6.37 13.37
C ASN A 287 -32.38 7.22 13.69
N CYS A 288 -31.29 6.89 13.02
CA CYS A 288 -30.06 7.68 12.97
C CYS A 288 -30.23 8.88 12.03
N GLY A 289 -29.54 9.98 12.35
CA GLY A 289 -29.36 11.13 11.47
C GLY A 289 -30.26 12.33 11.78
N GLU A 290 -30.35 13.20 10.78
CA GLU A 290 -31.17 14.42 10.81
C GLU A 290 -32.65 14.10 10.63
N CYS A 291 -33.51 15.04 11.02
CA CYS A 291 -34.95 14.97 10.77
C CYS A 291 -35.25 15.00 9.26
N PRO A 292 -35.87 13.94 8.69
CA PRO A 292 -36.32 13.98 7.31
C PRO A 292 -37.34 15.08 7.07
N SER A 293 -37.21 15.80 5.95
CA SER A 293 -38.11 16.91 5.57
C SER A 293 -39.58 16.51 5.41
N LYS A 294 -39.86 15.22 5.18
CA LYS A 294 -41.22 14.67 5.12
C LYS A 294 -41.97 14.71 6.45
N TYR A 295 -41.29 14.92 7.58
CA TYR A 295 -41.92 14.91 8.91
C TYR A 295 -42.14 16.32 9.43
N GLN A 296 -43.41 16.67 9.63
CA GLN A 296 -43.81 17.96 10.19
C GLN A 296 -43.52 18.06 11.71
N LYS A 297 -43.50 16.92 12.41
CA LYS A 297 -43.17 16.82 13.84
C LYS A 297 -42.01 15.84 14.03
N CYS A 298 -40.80 16.37 14.06
CA CYS A 298 -39.58 15.61 14.27
C CYS A 298 -38.67 16.29 15.30
N VAL A 299 -38.03 15.49 16.15
CA VAL A 299 -37.07 15.94 17.16
C VAL A 299 -35.74 15.24 16.91
N LYS A 300 -34.67 16.05 16.79
CA LYS A 300 -33.27 15.60 16.72
C LYS A 300 -32.64 15.63 18.10
N CYS A 301 -31.73 14.71 18.37
CA CYS A 301 -30.92 14.72 19.58
C CYS A 301 -29.54 14.07 19.33
N ASN A 302 -28.53 14.40 20.15
CA ASN A 302 -27.11 14.07 19.88
C ASN A 302 -26.46 13.17 20.95
N ASN A 303 -27.26 12.46 21.75
CA ASN A 303 -26.76 11.56 22.80
C ASN A 303 -27.15 10.11 22.52
N ASN A 304 -26.41 9.14 23.06
CA ASN A 304 -26.76 7.73 22.94
C ASN A 304 -28.19 7.47 23.43
N PHE A 305 -28.99 6.81 22.60
CA PHE A 305 -30.38 6.43 22.87
C PHE A 305 -31.27 7.62 23.25
N CYS A 306 -30.96 8.81 22.71
CA CYS A 306 -31.67 10.03 23.07
C CYS A 306 -33.07 10.12 22.45
N ASN A 307 -33.32 9.45 21.33
CA ASN A 307 -34.54 9.59 20.53
C ASN A 307 -35.74 8.84 21.14
N LYS A 308 -36.03 9.06 22.43
CA LYS A 308 -37.13 8.45 23.18
C LYS A 308 -38.48 9.04 22.78
N GLN A 309 -39.55 8.25 22.90
CA GLN A 309 -40.91 8.66 22.55
C GLN A 309 -41.44 9.82 23.41
N SER A 310 -40.91 9.98 24.62
CA SER A 310 -41.20 11.11 25.51
C SER A 310 -40.81 12.47 24.94
N LEU A 311 -39.98 12.53 23.89
CA LEU A 311 -39.60 13.78 23.23
C LEU A 311 -40.66 14.31 22.26
N LEU A 312 -41.63 13.49 21.85
CA LEU A 312 -42.71 13.94 20.98
C LEU A 312 -43.82 14.58 21.83
N PRO A 313 -44.28 15.80 21.50
CA PRO A 313 -45.35 16.44 22.25
C PRO A 313 -46.62 15.57 22.25
N LEU A 314 -47.17 15.35 23.45
CA LEU A 314 -48.48 14.74 23.63
C LEU A 314 -49.50 15.69 23.00
N THR A 315 -50.27 15.20 22.04
CA THR A 315 -51.46 15.90 21.58
C THR A 315 -52.43 15.93 22.76
N THR A 316 -52.52 17.06 23.46
CA THR A 316 -53.65 17.34 24.32
C THR A 316 -54.86 17.41 23.42
N THR A 317 -55.60 16.31 23.35
CA THR A 317 -56.98 16.36 22.88
C THR A 317 -57.70 17.26 23.87
N THR A 318 -57.95 18.51 23.47
CA THR A 318 -58.82 19.41 24.21
C THR A 318 -60.20 18.78 24.17
N THR A 319 -60.51 17.93 25.14
CA THR A 319 -61.86 17.44 25.36
C THR A 319 -62.67 18.67 25.78
N ILE A 320 -63.31 19.31 24.81
CA ILE A 320 -64.37 20.28 25.08
C ILE A 320 -65.44 19.48 25.81
N LYS A 321 -65.45 19.55 27.15
CA LYS A 321 -66.60 19.13 27.95
C LYS A 321 -67.74 20.07 27.59
N GLN A 322 -68.57 19.65 26.64
CA GLN A 322 -69.90 20.23 26.51
C GLN A 322 -70.74 19.73 27.68
N THR A 323 -71.12 20.69 28.54
CA THR A 323 -72.13 20.53 29.58
C THR A 323 -73.45 20.11 28.93
N PRO A 324 -74.17 19.10 29.45
CA PRO A 324 -75.43 18.67 28.86
C PRO A 324 -76.51 19.70 29.17
N LYS A 325 -77.09 20.30 28.12
CA LYS A 325 -78.31 21.09 28.22
C LYS A 325 -79.49 20.24 27.76
N THR A 326 -80.28 19.82 28.74
CA THR A 326 -81.56 19.13 28.62
C THR A 326 -82.52 19.98 27.78
N THR A 327 -83.11 19.43 26.73
CA THR A 327 -84.47 19.79 26.27
C THR A 327 -85.07 18.67 25.42
N THR A 328 -86.40 18.62 25.43
CA THR A 328 -87.24 17.43 25.33
C THR A 328 -88.13 17.49 24.09
N LYS A 329 -88.30 16.34 23.40
CA LYS A 329 -89.36 15.96 22.41
C LYS A 329 -89.41 16.79 21.10
N THR A 330 -89.75 16.26 19.92
CA THR A 330 -90.87 15.36 19.56
C THR A 330 -90.58 14.66 18.21
N SER A 331 -91.19 13.49 18.01
CA SER A 331 -91.15 12.65 16.80
C SER A 331 -91.85 13.25 15.58
N THR A 332 -91.37 12.90 14.38
CA THR A 332 -92.26 12.42 13.29
C THR A 332 -91.51 11.59 12.27
N THR A 333 -92.17 10.48 11.91
CA THR A 333 -91.85 9.44 10.95
C THR A 333 -92.04 9.93 9.51
N THR A 334 -91.15 9.57 8.57
CA THR A 334 -91.55 9.38 7.16
C THR A 334 -90.64 8.36 6.47
N THR A 335 -91.30 7.42 5.82
CA THR A 335 -90.85 6.20 5.13
C THR A 335 -90.36 6.51 3.71
N SER A 336 -89.83 5.46 3.04
CA SER A 336 -89.61 5.28 1.58
C SER A 336 -88.19 5.67 1.09
N THR A 337 -87.48 4.97 0.20
CA THR A 337 -87.74 3.79 -0.64
C THR A 337 -86.40 3.13 -1.01
N THR A 338 -86.44 1.81 -1.19
CA THR A 338 -85.50 0.90 -1.86
C THR A 338 -84.93 1.41 -3.19
N ILE A 339 -83.65 1.11 -3.50
CA ILE A 339 -83.16 0.63 -4.82
C ILE A 339 -81.85 -0.15 -4.59
N ILE A 340 -81.84 -1.40 -5.09
CA ILE A 340 -80.67 -2.28 -5.28
C ILE A 340 -80.28 -2.20 -6.77
N PRO A 341 -78.98 -2.24 -7.10
CA PRO A 341 -78.52 -3.19 -8.12
C PRO A 341 -77.22 -3.88 -7.66
N SER A 342 -77.24 -5.19 -7.50
CA SER A 342 -76.97 -6.23 -8.50
C SER A 342 -75.48 -6.59 -8.63
N THR A 343 -75.29 -7.88 -8.45
CA THR A 343 -74.06 -8.67 -8.34
C THR A 343 -73.27 -8.71 -9.64
N LYS A 344 -71.93 -8.64 -9.53
CA LYS A 344 -71.02 -9.36 -10.44
C LYS A 344 -69.97 -10.12 -9.63
N ILE A 345 -70.08 -11.43 -9.70
CA ILE A 345 -69.09 -12.46 -9.34
C ILE A 345 -68.21 -12.71 -10.59
N PHE A 346 -67.06 -13.38 -10.40
CA PHE A 346 -66.04 -13.89 -11.35
C PHE A 346 -64.75 -13.02 -11.37
N ILE A 347 -63.50 -13.49 -11.16
CA ILE A 347 -62.84 -14.81 -11.17
C ILE A 347 -61.58 -14.76 -10.28
N LYS A 348 -61.29 -15.86 -9.56
CA LYS A 348 -59.95 -16.20 -9.02
C LYS A 348 -59.02 -16.55 -10.19
N SER A 349 -57.82 -15.98 -10.25
CA SER A 349 -56.71 -16.60 -10.98
C SER A 349 -55.47 -16.70 -10.11
N GLU A 350 -55.14 -17.94 -9.73
CA GLU A 350 -53.81 -18.34 -9.32
C GLU A 350 -52.84 -18.19 -10.50
N GLY A 351 -51.67 -17.61 -10.23
CA GLY A 351 -50.65 -17.31 -11.24
C GLY A 351 -49.25 -17.58 -10.71
N GLN A 352 -48.94 -18.87 -10.64
CA GLN A 352 -47.64 -19.55 -10.77
C GLN A 352 -46.32 -18.91 -10.30
N ILE A 353 -45.68 -19.71 -9.44
CA ILE A 353 -44.26 -19.74 -9.06
C ILE A 353 -43.41 -20.06 -10.30
N ASN A 354 -42.55 -19.14 -10.74
CA ASN A 354 -41.47 -19.46 -11.67
C ASN A 354 -40.16 -19.66 -10.91
N LYS A 355 -39.81 -20.95 -10.72
CA LYS A 355 -38.48 -21.43 -10.36
C LYS A 355 -37.56 -21.27 -11.57
N VAL A 356 -36.57 -20.39 -11.48
CA VAL A 356 -35.46 -20.33 -12.43
C VAL A 356 -34.47 -21.46 -12.10
N LYS A 357 -34.45 -22.49 -12.95
CA LYS A 357 -33.38 -23.49 -13.01
C LYS A 357 -32.18 -22.89 -13.75
N ILE A 358 -31.07 -22.70 -13.05
CA ILE A 358 -29.78 -22.37 -13.66
C ILE A 358 -29.10 -23.71 -14.03
N ASN A 359 -29.08 -24.04 -15.32
CA ASN A 359 -28.26 -25.10 -15.87
C ASN A 359 -26.83 -24.57 -16.03
N VAL A 360 -25.90 -25.09 -15.24
CA VAL A 360 -24.46 -24.89 -15.43
C VAL A 360 -23.98 -25.95 -16.43
N LEU A 361 -23.76 -25.51 -17.66
CA LEU A 361 -23.17 -26.29 -18.74
C LEU A 361 -21.64 -26.29 -18.54
N PHE A 362 -21.09 -27.39 -18.01
CA PHE A 362 -19.65 -27.64 -17.98
C PHE A 362 -19.18 -28.01 -19.40
N ILE A 363 -18.47 -27.09 -20.06
CA ILE A 363 -17.73 -27.38 -21.29
C ILE A 363 -16.30 -27.73 -20.91
N PHE A 364 -15.99 -29.01 -21.11
CA PHE A 364 -14.65 -29.56 -21.25
C PHE A 364 -14.01 -29.11 -22.57
N VAL A 365 -12.68 -29.23 -22.63
CA VAL A 365 -11.80 -29.34 -23.81
C VAL A 365 -10.95 -28.10 -24.16
N PHE A 366 -9.66 -28.41 -24.41
CA PHE A 366 -8.50 -27.62 -24.82
C PHE A 366 -7.66 -27.03 -23.66
N LEU A 367 -6.40 -27.41 -23.39
CA LEU A 367 -5.29 -28.07 -24.13
C LEU A 367 -4.34 -28.64 -23.04
N LEU A 368 -3.84 -29.88 -23.04
CA LEU A 368 -2.98 -30.53 -24.03
C LEU A 368 -1.80 -29.62 -24.44
N ILE A 369 -0.83 -29.43 -23.55
CA ILE A 369 0.61 -29.19 -23.77
C ILE A 369 1.31 -29.37 -22.41
N PHE A 370 2.50 -29.95 -22.40
CA PHE A 370 3.30 -30.43 -21.25
C PHE A 370 3.08 -31.89 -20.82
N LYS A 371 3.09 -32.78 -21.82
CA LYS A 371 4.06 -33.90 -21.77
C LYS A 371 5.18 -33.53 -22.73
N ILE A 372 6.43 -33.81 -22.35
CA ILE A 372 7.71 -33.45 -22.98
C ILE A 372 8.30 -32.13 -22.42
N PHE A 373 8.92 -32.22 -21.24
CA PHE A 373 10.35 -31.98 -20.99
C PHE A 373 10.73 -32.58 -19.64
#